data_AF-A0A2C1LWS5-F1
#
_entry.id   AF-A0A2C1LWS5-F1
#
_cell.length_a   1.000
_cell.length_b   1.000
_cell.length_c   1.000
_cell.angle_alpha   90.00
_cell.angle_beta   90.00
_cell.angle_gamma   90.00
#
_symmetry.space_group_name_H-M   'P 1'
#
loop_
_entity.id
_entity.type
_entity.pdbx_description
1 polymer ?
#
loop_
_entity_poly.entity_id
_entity_poly.type
_entity_poly.pdbx_seq_one_letter_code
_entity_poly.pdbx_strand_id
1 'polypeptide(L)'
;MKKQIAVFTLVTSLGLSIQPIVSSAETAQNTRAAQQSGWVQEENRKWFFYENGAKKTGWLALNGKWYYLDPNEGGAMKIGWAQVEGKWFYLNPNEGGAMKTGWEKVEGKWYYLDPTTDGSMKTGWFQDNGKWFYLNANEGGAAKIGWVQVEGKWYYFDGNDGAAMKTGWFKDNGKWYYLNANEGGAAKIGWVQVEGKWYYFDGSDGAAMKTGWFQENDQWYYLDAGGVMVNGWTRINGKMNYFQENGQWINTRELTVTSTAYSNDPEENGSKPGQHVYTKMGDDLTANPDLKVIAVDPSVIPLGSKVYVEDYGIAEARDTGDAIRGNKIDVFIPSKQESSNWGRKTVKIYVLPKN
;
A
#
# COMPACT_ATOMS: atom_id res chain seq x y z
N MET A 1 -3.69 110.83 37.10
CA MET A 1 -4.59 112.00 37.27
C MET A 1 -5.73 111.89 36.27
N LYS A 2 -6.97 112.07 36.75
CA LYS A 2 -8.21 112.56 36.07
C LYS A 2 -8.63 111.89 34.74
N LYS A 3 -9.81 111.25 34.65
CA LYS A 3 -11.17 111.84 34.40
C LYS A 3 -11.18 112.65 33.09
N GLN A 4 -12.11 112.54 32.13
CA GLN A 4 -13.47 111.99 32.03
C GLN A 4 -14.03 112.39 30.62
N ILE A 5 -15.23 111.88 30.24
CA ILE A 5 -16.26 112.46 29.33
C ILE A 5 -15.99 112.27 27.81
N ALA A 6 -16.69 111.40 27.06
CA ALA A 6 -18.12 111.30 26.67
C ALA A 6 -18.49 112.12 25.42
N VAL A 7 -19.15 111.49 24.44
CA VAL A 7 -20.54 111.74 23.99
C VAL A 7 -20.79 111.03 22.64
N PHE A 8 -22.01 110.49 22.57
CA PHE A 8 -22.69 109.73 21.51
C PHE A 8 -22.80 110.44 20.15
N THR A 9 -22.84 109.65 19.08
CA THR A 9 -23.75 109.90 17.96
C THR A 9 -24.21 108.57 17.36
N LEU A 10 -25.53 108.40 17.26
CA LEU A 10 -26.23 107.21 16.79
C LEU A 10 -26.49 107.35 15.28
N VAL A 11 -26.04 106.39 14.48
CA VAL A 11 -26.51 106.21 13.09
C VAL A 11 -26.76 104.72 12.87
N THR A 12 -28.01 104.35 12.68
CA THR A 12 -28.47 103.03 12.27
C THR A 12 -28.56 102.96 10.75
N SER A 13 -27.91 101.98 10.13
CA SER A 13 -28.32 101.46 8.81
C SER A 13 -27.66 100.12 8.51
N LEU A 14 -28.54 99.11 8.36
CA LEU A 14 -28.44 97.78 7.76
C LEU A 14 -27.08 97.08 7.64
N GLY A 15 -26.97 95.96 8.35
CA GLY A 15 -25.92 94.97 8.16
C GLY A 15 -26.08 94.17 6.86
N LEU A 16 -25.00 94.13 6.09
CA LEU A 16 -24.71 93.09 5.12
C LEU A 16 -23.46 92.37 5.63
N SER A 17 -23.64 91.24 6.30
CA SER A 17 -22.54 90.32 6.55
C SER A 17 -22.22 89.60 5.24
N ILE A 18 -21.05 89.88 4.69
CA ILE A 18 -20.47 89.08 3.62
C ILE A 18 -20.09 87.74 4.26
N GLN A 19 -20.90 86.71 4.08
CA GLN A 19 -20.42 85.34 4.27
C GLN A 19 -19.47 85.01 3.11
N PRO A 20 -18.30 84.39 3.36
CA PRO A 20 -17.53 83.83 2.26
C PRO A 20 -18.41 82.78 1.56
N ILE A 21 -18.66 83.01 0.27
CA ILE A 21 -19.24 82.00 -0.61
C ILE A 21 -18.15 80.94 -0.79
N VAL A 22 -18.13 79.95 0.09
CA VAL A 22 -17.42 78.71 -0.19
C VAL A 22 -18.19 78.06 -1.32
N SER A 23 -17.52 77.92 -2.48
CA SER A 23 -18.11 77.30 -3.66
C SER A 23 -18.66 75.93 -3.28
N SER A 24 -19.93 75.68 -3.60
CA SER A 24 -20.57 74.37 -3.48
C SER A 24 -19.84 73.26 -4.25
N ALA A 25 -18.92 73.62 -5.16
CA ALA A 25 -18.05 72.66 -5.84
C ALA A 25 -16.89 72.15 -4.96
N GLU A 26 -16.35 72.96 -4.04
CA GLU A 26 -15.28 72.52 -3.11
C GLU A 26 -15.85 71.62 -2.01
N THR A 27 -17.05 71.90 -1.51
CA THR A 27 -17.77 70.97 -0.60
C THR A 27 -18.25 69.70 -1.33
N ALA A 28 -18.56 69.77 -2.63
CA ALA A 28 -18.92 68.60 -3.44
C ALA A 28 -17.71 67.72 -3.84
N GLN A 29 -16.53 68.30 -4.04
CA GLN A 29 -15.30 67.51 -4.27
C GLN A 29 -14.84 66.81 -2.98
N ASN A 30 -14.99 67.46 -1.81
CA ASN A 30 -14.65 66.86 -0.52
C ASN A 30 -15.66 65.81 -0.02
N THR A 31 -16.86 65.74 -0.61
CA THR A 31 -17.84 64.66 -0.38
C THR A 31 -17.75 63.53 -1.40
N ARG A 32 -17.24 63.76 -2.63
CA ARG A 32 -16.99 62.67 -3.61
C ARG A 32 -15.81 61.77 -3.25
N ALA A 33 -14.77 62.29 -2.60
CA ALA A 33 -13.67 61.47 -2.08
C ALA A 33 -14.09 60.59 -0.87
N ALA A 34 -15.14 60.99 -0.15
CA ALA A 34 -15.63 60.31 1.05
C ALA A 34 -16.58 59.13 0.80
N GLN A 35 -16.78 58.72 -0.47
CA GLN A 35 -17.68 57.61 -0.84
C GLN A 35 -17.04 56.58 -1.78
N GLN A 36 -15.71 56.57 -1.90
CA GLN A 36 -15.03 55.63 -2.78
C GLN A 36 -15.10 54.22 -2.17
N SER A 37 -15.78 53.31 -2.88
CA SER A 37 -15.78 51.88 -2.59
C SER A 37 -15.06 51.13 -3.70
N GLY A 38 -14.13 50.26 -3.36
CA GLY A 38 -13.35 49.48 -4.33
C GLY A 38 -11.88 49.31 -3.97
N TRP A 39 -11.17 48.66 -4.88
CA TRP A 39 -9.74 48.41 -4.77
C TRP A 39 -8.93 49.66 -5.09
N VAL A 40 -7.96 49.98 -4.23
CA VAL A 40 -7.01 51.08 -4.39
C VAL A 40 -5.60 50.53 -4.17
N GLN A 41 -4.69 50.81 -5.12
CA GLN A 41 -3.27 50.56 -4.94
C GLN A 41 -2.62 51.82 -4.38
N GLU A 42 -1.98 51.72 -3.22
CA GLU A 42 -1.26 52.84 -2.60
C GLU A 42 0.20 52.91 -3.07
N GLU A 43 0.91 54.00 -2.72
CA GLU A 43 2.28 54.30 -3.15
C GLU A 43 3.29 53.18 -2.83
N ASN A 44 3.02 52.38 -1.80
CA ASN A 44 3.81 51.20 -1.42
C ASN A 44 3.55 49.95 -2.28
N ARG A 45 2.78 50.09 -3.37
CA ARG A 45 2.33 49.02 -4.29
C ARG A 45 1.40 47.97 -3.67
N LYS A 46 0.95 48.16 -2.41
CA LYS A 46 -0.01 47.28 -1.77
C LYS A 46 -1.44 47.67 -2.17
N TRP A 47 -2.29 46.66 -2.27
CA TRP A 47 -3.70 46.83 -2.57
C TRP A 47 -4.52 46.86 -1.28
N PHE A 48 -5.46 47.80 -1.20
CA PHE A 48 -6.43 47.95 -0.11
C PHE A 48 -7.83 47.99 -0.71
N PHE A 49 -8.82 47.54 0.05
CA PHE A 49 -10.23 47.70 -0.33
C PHE A 49 -10.88 48.76 0.57
N TYR A 50 -11.47 49.76 -0.05
CA TYR A 50 -12.24 50.79 0.63
C TYR A 50 -13.73 50.49 0.52
N GLU A 51 -14.48 50.77 1.58
CA GLU A 51 -15.94 50.77 1.59
C GLU A 51 -16.39 52.07 2.23
N ASN A 52 -17.07 52.93 1.45
CA ASN A 52 -17.50 54.26 1.89
C ASN A 52 -16.34 55.09 2.49
N GLY A 53 -15.17 55.04 1.85
CA GLY A 53 -13.98 55.80 2.28
C GLY A 53 -13.21 55.20 3.47
N ALA A 54 -13.64 54.09 4.07
CA ALA A 54 -12.91 53.39 5.12
C ALA A 54 -12.20 52.13 4.59
N LYS A 55 -10.95 51.89 5.01
CA LYS A 55 -10.23 50.64 4.71
C LYS A 55 -10.92 49.45 5.38
N LYS A 56 -11.16 48.39 4.62
CA LYS A 56 -11.60 47.10 5.15
C LYS A 56 -10.40 46.30 5.63
N THR A 57 -10.65 45.45 6.62
CA THR A 57 -9.70 44.49 7.19
C THR A 57 -10.39 43.13 7.36
N GLY A 58 -9.62 42.05 7.43
CA GLY A 58 -10.12 40.69 7.53
C GLY A 58 -10.58 40.12 6.18
N TRP A 59 -11.47 39.13 6.24
CA TRP A 59 -12.02 38.48 5.06
C TRP A 59 -12.99 39.40 4.30
N LEU A 60 -12.81 39.48 2.98
CA LEU A 60 -13.67 40.23 2.07
C LEU A 60 -14.24 39.27 1.02
N ALA A 61 -15.56 39.14 0.99
CA ALA A 61 -16.29 38.48 -0.10
C ALA A 61 -16.68 39.52 -1.16
N LEU A 62 -16.25 39.33 -2.40
CA LEU A 62 -16.57 40.20 -3.52
C LEU A 62 -16.76 39.37 -4.80
N ASN A 63 -17.92 39.48 -5.43
CA ASN A 63 -18.26 38.80 -6.69
C ASN A 63 -18.01 37.28 -6.65
N GLY A 64 -18.38 36.63 -5.54
CA GLY A 64 -18.20 35.19 -5.35
C GLY A 64 -16.77 34.74 -5.07
N LYS A 65 -15.83 35.67 -4.89
CA LYS A 65 -14.44 35.40 -4.50
C LYS A 65 -14.15 35.92 -3.11
N TRP A 66 -13.22 35.26 -2.42
CA TRP A 66 -12.73 35.68 -1.11
C TRP A 66 -11.33 36.26 -1.22
N TYR A 67 -11.06 37.31 -0.43
CA TYR A 67 -9.78 37.97 -0.30
C TYR A 67 -9.49 38.17 1.19
N TYR A 68 -8.22 38.29 1.55
CA TYR A 68 -7.83 38.58 2.93
C TYR A 68 -7.05 39.89 3.03
N LEU A 69 -7.60 40.84 3.79
CA LEU A 69 -7.04 42.17 4.04
C LEU A 69 -6.39 42.15 5.43
N ASP A 70 -5.06 41.99 5.53
CA ASP A 70 -4.37 41.73 6.79
C ASP A 70 -4.57 42.86 7.80
N PRO A 71 -5.30 42.64 8.92
CA PRO A 71 -5.50 43.67 9.94
C PRO A 71 -4.19 44.17 10.55
N ASN A 72 -3.16 43.31 10.63
CA ASN A 72 -1.86 43.68 11.19
C ASN A 72 -1.04 44.57 10.25
N GLU A 73 -1.39 44.59 8.96
CA GLU A 73 -0.80 45.47 7.96
C GLU A 73 -1.79 46.59 7.54
N GLY A 74 -2.74 46.94 8.41
CA GLY A 74 -3.68 48.04 8.18
C GLY A 74 -4.67 47.80 7.02
N GLY A 75 -4.96 46.53 6.71
CA GLY A 75 -5.88 46.13 5.64
C GLY A 75 -5.21 45.86 4.30
N ALA A 76 -3.87 45.74 4.26
CA ALA A 76 -3.18 45.37 3.04
C ALA A 76 -3.59 43.97 2.58
N MET A 77 -3.96 43.83 1.31
CA MET A 77 -4.37 42.55 0.73
C MET A 77 -3.19 41.55 0.72
N LYS A 78 -3.40 40.37 1.29
CA LYS A 78 -2.45 39.26 1.19
C LYS A 78 -2.55 38.56 -0.16
N ILE A 79 -1.38 38.09 -0.62
CA ILE A 79 -1.22 37.18 -1.75
C ILE A 79 -0.30 36.04 -1.31
N GLY A 80 -0.43 34.87 -1.94
CA GLY A 80 0.25 33.64 -1.52
C GLY A 80 -0.36 33.04 -0.26
N TRP A 81 0.48 32.39 0.54
CA TRP A 81 0.06 31.75 1.79
C TRP A 81 -0.25 32.79 2.88
N ALA A 82 -1.40 32.65 3.54
CA ALA A 82 -1.76 33.42 4.72
C ALA A 82 -2.18 32.49 5.85
N GLN A 83 -1.65 32.73 7.05
CA GLN A 83 -2.10 32.06 8.27
C GLN A 83 -3.09 32.96 9.00
N VAL A 84 -4.32 32.48 9.18
CA VAL A 84 -5.41 33.21 9.84
C VAL A 84 -5.99 32.29 10.91
N GLU A 85 -5.94 32.71 12.18
CA GLU A 85 -6.45 31.93 13.32
C GLU A 85 -5.91 30.48 13.38
N GLY A 86 -4.62 30.32 13.06
CA GLY A 86 -3.95 29.02 13.06
C GLY A 86 -4.19 28.15 11.83
N LYS A 87 -5.07 28.56 10.90
CA LYS A 87 -5.34 27.88 9.63
C LYS A 87 -4.60 28.53 8.47
N TRP A 88 -4.21 27.73 7.49
CA TRP A 88 -3.54 28.21 6.28
C TRP A 88 -4.52 28.35 5.13
N PHE A 89 -4.41 29.43 4.37
CA PHE A 89 -5.18 29.72 3.16
C PHE A 89 -4.24 30.14 2.04
N TYR A 90 -4.64 29.96 0.79
CA TYR A 90 -3.86 30.38 -0.37
C TYR A 90 -4.62 31.42 -1.20
N LEU A 91 -4.06 32.64 -1.28
CA LEU A 91 -4.59 33.79 -1.99
C LEU A 91 -3.83 33.92 -3.32
N ASN A 92 -4.35 33.39 -4.41
CA ASN A 92 -3.59 33.20 -5.65
C ASN A 92 -3.08 34.53 -6.24
N PRO A 93 -1.76 34.78 -6.27
CA PRO A 93 -1.20 36.01 -6.84
C PRO A 93 -1.57 36.22 -8.31
N ASN A 94 -1.72 35.13 -9.07
CA ASN A 94 -2.05 35.17 -10.50
C ASN A 94 -3.54 35.43 -10.77
N GLU A 95 -4.38 35.37 -9.74
CA GLU A 95 -5.81 35.70 -9.80
C GLU A 95 -6.15 36.92 -8.94
N GLY A 96 -5.18 37.82 -8.74
CA GLY A 96 -5.37 39.07 -8.02
C GLY A 96 -5.62 38.90 -6.51
N GLY A 97 -5.12 37.82 -5.90
CA GLY A 97 -5.29 37.53 -4.47
C GLY A 97 -6.59 36.80 -4.13
N ALA A 98 -7.33 36.31 -5.12
CA ALA A 98 -8.50 35.48 -4.89
C ALA A 98 -8.12 34.17 -4.17
N MET A 99 -8.82 33.85 -3.09
CA MET A 99 -8.63 32.62 -2.33
C MET A 99 -8.96 31.40 -3.19
N LYS A 100 -8.08 30.40 -3.17
CA LYS A 100 -8.29 29.11 -3.83
C LYS A 100 -8.94 28.10 -2.89
N THR A 101 -9.72 27.21 -3.49
CA THR A 101 -10.23 25.99 -2.88
C THR A 101 -10.00 24.81 -3.83
N GLY A 102 -10.08 23.59 -3.31
CA GLY A 102 -9.70 22.36 -4.01
C GLY A 102 -8.19 22.15 -4.09
N TRP A 103 -7.77 21.35 -5.06
CA TRP A 103 -6.36 21.08 -5.35
C TRP A 103 -5.67 22.30 -5.98
N GLU A 104 -4.54 22.72 -5.41
CA GLU A 104 -3.73 23.81 -5.93
C GLU A 104 -2.25 23.40 -5.98
N LYS A 105 -1.58 23.74 -7.08
CA LYS A 105 -0.15 23.48 -7.25
C LYS A 105 0.65 24.75 -6.98
N VAL A 106 1.39 24.77 -5.88
CA VAL A 106 2.22 25.91 -5.47
C VAL A 106 3.68 25.46 -5.46
N GLU A 107 4.53 26.15 -6.21
CA GLU A 107 5.99 25.87 -6.29
C GLU A 107 6.33 24.40 -6.56
N GLY A 108 5.55 23.75 -7.42
CA GLY A 108 5.76 22.35 -7.81
C GLY A 108 5.12 21.31 -6.88
N LYS A 109 4.58 21.73 -5.72
CA LYS A 109 3.93 20.84 -4.74
C LYS A 109 2.41 21.02 -4.78
N TRP A 110 1.69 19.93 -4.51
CA TRP A 110 0.22 19.94 -4.46
C TRP A 110 -0.27 20.11 -3.04
N TYR A 111 -1.29 20.93 -2.88
CA TYR A 111 -1.99 21.20 -1.62
C TYR A 111 -3.49 21.07 -1.83
N TYR A 112 -4.23 20.81 -0.77
CA TYR A 112 -5.69 20.76 -0.82
C TYR A 112 -6.28 21.80 0.13
N LEU A 113 -7.03 22.74 -0.42
CA LEU A 113 -7.69 23.86 0.27
C LEU A 113 -9.17 23.52 0.39
N ASP A 114 -9.69 23.23 1.57
CA ASP A 114 -10.99 22.57 1.74
C ASP A 114 -12.17 23.40 1.21
N PRO A 115 -12.78 23.05 0.06
CA PRO A 115 -13.91 23.78 -0.49
C PRO A 115 -15.21 23.58 0.30
N THR A 116 -15.27 22.58 1.19
CA THR A 116 -16.49 22.20 1.91
C THR A 116 -16.66 22.94 3.24
N THR A 117 -15.59 23.58 3.73
CA THR A 117 -15.60 24.34 4.98
C THR A 117 -15.30 25.81 4.70
N ASP A 118 -14.09 26.26 4.96
CA ASP A 118 -13.68 27.68 4.89
C ASP A 118 -12.57 27.94 3.86
N GLY A 119 -12.12 26.93 3.11
CA GLY A 119 -10.97 27.03 2.21
C GLY A 119 -9.62 26.82 2.90
N SER A 120 -9.61 26.43 4.19
CA SER A 120 -8.37 26.14 4.89
C SER A 120 -7.66 24.90 4.34
N MET A 121 -6.33 24.95 4.33
CA MET A 121 -5.48 23.87 3.88
C MET A 121 -5.63 22.64 4.77
N LYS A 122 -5.91 21.48 4.17
CA LYS A 122 -5.90 20.19 4.86
C LYS A 122 -4.47 19.72 5.12
N THR A 123 -4.31 18.95 6.20
CA THR A 123 -3.10 18.18 6.52
C THR A 123 -3.49 16.79 7.03
N GLY A 124 -2.57 15.84 6.98
CA GLY A 124 -2.76 14.45 7.38
C GLY A 124 -3.49 13.62 6.33
N TRP A 125 -4.15 12.56 6.79
CA TRP A 125 -4.98 11.70 5.97
C TRP A 125 -6.22 12.44 5.49
N PHE A 126 -6.50 12.31 4.21
CA PHE A 126 -7.62 12.97 3.57
C PHE A 126 -8.19 12.08 2.46
N GLN A 127 -9.51 12.06 2.32
CA GLN A 127 -10.19 11.32 1.26
C GLN A 127 -10.91 12.29 0.31
N ASP A 128 -10.67 12.13 -0.99
CA ASP A 128 -11.35 12.88 -2.06
C ASP A 128 -11.79 11.91 -3.15
N ASN A 129 -13.08 12.00 -3.53
CA ASN A 129 -13.69 11.14 -4.56
C ASN A 129 -13.38 9.64 -4.39
N GLY A 130 -13.42 9.15 -3.14
CA GLY A 130 -13.16 7.75 -2.80
C GLY A 130 -11.68 7.35 -2.74
N LYS A 131 -10.75 8.24 -3.11
CA LYS A 131 -9.30 8.00 -3.04
C LYS A 131 -8.70 8.61 -1.79
N TRP A 132 -7.69 7.93 -1.21
CA TRP A 132 -6.96 8.41 -0.05
C TRP A 132 -5.69 9.15 -0.44
N PHE A 133 -5.37 10.20 0.29
CA PHE A 133 -4.18 11.04 0.14
C PHE A 133 -3.57 11.31 1.50
N TYR A 134 -2.30 11.69 1.50
CA TYR A 134 -1.60 12.14 2.71
C TYR A 134 -0.88 13.46 2.47
N LEU A 135 -1.30 14.49 3.21
CA LEU A 135 -0.79 15.85 3.15
C LEU A 135 0.14 16.06 4.35
N ASN A 136 1.46 16.01 4.17
CA ASN A 136 2.38 15.94 5.30
C ASN A 136 2.49 17.31 6.02
N ALA A 137 1.90 17.41 7.21
CA ALA A 137 1.95 18.60 8.07
C ALA A 137 3.39 19.05 8.36
N ASN A 138 4.32 18.11 8.57
CA ASN A 138 5.72 18.40 8.88
C ASN A 138 6.51 18.92 7.66
N GLU A 139 5.95 18.79 6.46
CA GLU A 139 6.49 19.34 5.20
C GLU A 139 5.58 20.46 4.65
N GLY A 140 4.87 21.16 5.53
CA GLY A 140 4.05 22.31 5.19
C GLY A 140 2.71 21.98 4.53
N GLY A 141 2.23 20.73 4.61
CA GLY A 141 0.93 20.30 4.10
C GLY A 141 0.92 19.82 2.64
N ALA A 142 2.10 19.63 2.03
CA ALA A 142 2.18 19.13 0.67
C ALA A 142 1.76 17.65 0.56
N ALA A 143 1.08 17.29 -0.52
CA ALA A 143 0.75 15.91 -0.86
C ALA A 143 2.00 15.08 -1.11
N LYS A 144 2.05 13.89 -0.49
CA LYS A 144 3.16 12.96 -0.67
C LYS A 144 2.96 12.06 -1.87
N ILE A 145 4.07 11.72 -2.52
CA ILE A 145 4.18 10.71 -3.58
C ILE A 145 5.22 9.67 -3.19
N GLY A 146 5.08 8.46 -3.70
CA GLY A 146 5.93 7.33 -3.38
C GLY A 146 5.66 6.73 -2.00
N TRP A 147 6.67 6.06 -1.46
CA TRP A 147 6.63 5.42 -0.15
C TRP A 147 6.63 6.44 0.98
N VAL A 148 5.70 6.30 1.92
CA VAL A 148 5.57 7.15 3.11
C VAL A 148 5.33 6.28 4.33
N GLN A 149 6.06 6.54 5.40
CA GLN A 149 5.82 5.93 6.69
C GLN A 149 4.94 6.85 7.55
N VAL A 150 3.80 6.33 8.00
CA VAL A 150 2.88 7.01 8.90
C VAL A 150 2.60 6.10 10.09
N GLU A 151 2.91 6.55 11.30
CA GLU A 151 2.70 5.78 12.55
C GLU A 151 3.32 4.36 12.50
N GLY A 152 4.51 4.24 11.92
CA GLY A 152 5.23 2.98 11.80
C GLY A 152 4.80 2.09 10.63
N LYS A 153 3.71 2.41 9.93
CA LYS A 153 3.21 1.66 8.76
C LYS A 153 3.61 2.32 7.46
N TRP A 154 3.91 1.52 6.44
CA TRP A 154 4.28 2.00 5.11
C TRP A 154 3.09 2.02 4.17
N TYR A 155 2.97 3.10 3.41
CA TYR A 155 1.96 3.33 2.39
C TYR A 155 2.63 3.80 1.10
N TYR A 156 1.98 3.62 -0.04
CA TYR A 156 2.46 4.12 -1.31
C TYR A 156 1.43 5.04 -1.96
N PHE A 157 1.86 6.23 -2.38
CA PHE A 157 1.04 7.22 -3.07
C PHE A 157 1.50 7.38 -4.51
N ASP A 158 0.64 7.05 -5.46
CA ASP A 158 0.97 6.97 -6.88
C ASP A 158 0.99 8.37 -7.52
N GLY A 159 2.19 8.86 -7.84
CA GLY A 159 2.36 10.15 -8.51
C GLY A 159 1.73 10.22 -9.90
N ASN A 160 1.53 9.08 -10.57
CA ASN A 160 0.85 9.02 -11.87
C ASN A 160 -0.68 9.04 -11.74
N ASP A 161 -1.19 8.75 -10.54
CA ASP A 161 -2.63 8.83 -10.20
C ASP A 161 -2.90 9.98 -9.23
N GLY A 162 -2.24 11.11 -9.44
CA GLY A 162 -2.50 12.34 -8.68
C GLY A 162 -2.16 12.27 -7.19
N ALA A 163 -1.21 11.41 -6.81
CA ALA A 163 -0.84 11.11 -5.42
C ALA A 163 -1.88 10.29 -4.65
N ALA A 164 -2.76 9.56 -5.32
CA ALA A 164 -3.68 8.64 -4.67
C ALA A 164 -2.96 7.44 -4.05
N MET A 165 -3.39 7.03 -2.85
CA MET A 165 -2.87 5.87 -2.16
C MET A 165 -3.21 4.59 -2.92
N LYS A 166 -2.21 3.73 -3.13
CA LYS A 166 -2.39 2.40 -3.72
C LYS A 166 -2.87 1.41 -2.68
N THR A 167 -3.64 0.43 -3.14
CA THR A 167 -4.03 -0.77 -2.38
C THR A 167 -3.92 -2.00 -3.28
N GLY A 168 -3.90 -3.19 -2.66
CA GLY A 168 -3.72 -4.48 -3.34
C GLY A 168 -2.30 -4.75 -3.77
N TRP A 169 -2.16 -5.55 -4.84
CA TRP A 169 -0.88 -5.88 -5.44
C TRP A 169 -0.25 -4.66 -6.10
N PHE A 170 1.02 -4.43 -5.77
CA PHE A 170 1.78 -3.29 -6.25
C PHE A 170 3.18 -3.72 -6.64
N LYS A 171 3.65 -3.29 -7.82
CA LYS A 171 5.01 -3.57 -8.29
C LYS A 171 5.79 -2.27 -8.38
N ASP A 172 6.94 -2.23 -7.71
CA ASP A 172 7.85 -1.09 -7.70
C ASP A 172 9.29 -1.57 -7.85
N ASN A 173 10.03 -0.92 -8.74
CA ASN A 173 11.43 -1.25 -9.03
C ASN A 173 11.72 -2.77 -9.18
N GLY A 174 10.83 -3.48 -9.87
CA GLY A 174 10.94 -4.92 -10.11
C GLY A 174 10.45 -5.83 -8.97
N LYS A 175 10.16 -5.29 -7.78
CA LYS A 175 9.70 -6.04 -6.60
C LYS A 175 8.18 -5.93 -6.43
N TRP A 176 7.57 -6.98 -5.89
CA TRP A 176 6.14 -7.02 -5.58
C TRP A 176 5.89 -6.72 -4.11
N TYR A 177 4.79 -6.03 -3.85
CA TYR A 177 4.30 -5.63 -2.53
C TYR A 177 2.80 -5.87 -2.46
N TYR A 178 2.27 -6.00 -1.24
CA TYR A 178 0.83 -6.07 -1.02
C TYR A 178 0.40 -5.04 0.02
N LEU A 179 -0.39 -4.07 -0.43
CA LEU A 179 -0.94 -2.96 0.35
C LEU A 179 -2.37 -3.32 0.78
N ASN A 180 -2.55 -3.84 1.99
CA ASN A 180 -3.82 -4.48 2.35
C ASN A 180 -4.95 -3.45 2.53
N ALA A 181 -5.87 -3.39 1.56
CA ALA A 181 -7.03 -2.50 1.59
C ALA A 181 -7.90 -2.68 2.85
N ASN A 182 -8.06 -3.92 3.31
CA ASN A 182 -8.87 -4.25 4.49
C ASN A 182 -8.21 -3.83 5.81
N GLU A 183 -6.92 -3.49 5.77
CA GLU A 183 -6.16 -2.96 6.91
C GLU A 183 -5.73 -1.50 6.66
N GLY A 184 -6.51 -0.75 5.87
CA GLY A 184 -6.29 0.67 5.62
C GLY A 184 -5.19 0.98 4.60
N GLY A 185 -4.73 0.00 3.82
CA GLY A 185 -3.78 0.17 2.72
C GLY A 185 -2.30 0.08 3.10
N ALA A 186 -1.98 -0.34 4.32
CA ALA A 186 -0.59 -0.51 4.74
C ALA A 186 0.09 -1.70 4.03
N ALA A 187 1.38 -1.57 3.74
CA ALA A 187 2.21 -2.66 3.25
C ALA A 187 2.32 -3.77 4.29
N LYS A 188 2.12 -5.02 3.85
CA LYS A 188 2.23 -6.19 4.72
C LYS A 188 3.67 -6.68 4.81
N ILE A 189 4.01 -7.20 5.98
CA ILE A 189 5.26 -7.91 6.28
C ILE A 189 4.89 -9.29 6.82
N GLY A 190 5.71 -10.29 6.52
CA GLY A 190 5.52 -11.68 6.91
C GLY A 190 4.53 -12.41 5.99
N TRP A 191 3.94 -13.47 6.52
CA TRP A 191 2.96 -14.29 5.83
C TRP A 191 1.63 -13.57 5.61
N VAL A 192 1.13 -13.63 4.38
CA VAL A 192 -0.18 -13.09 4.01
C VAL A 192 -0.90 -14.09 3.12
N GLN A 193 -2.17 -14.35 3.42
CA GLN A 193 -3.04 -15.12 2.55
C GLN A 193 -3.84 -14.17 1.65
N VAL A 194 -3.69 -14.32 0.33
CA VAL A 194 -4.44 -13.57 -0.68
C VAL A 194 -5.11 -14.58 -1.61
N GLU A 195 -6.44 -14.54 -1.68
CA GLU A 195 -7.24 -15.45 -2.53
C GLU A 195 -6.92 -16.95 -2.29
N GLY A 196 -6.76 -17.34 -1.02
CA GLY A 196 -6.47 -18.72 -0.61
C GLY A 196 -5.00 -19.14 -0.76
N LYS A 197 -4.14 -18.31 -1.37
CA LYS A 197 -2.71 -18.57 -1.57
C LYS A 197 -1.87 -17.82 -0.54
N TRP A 198 -0.83 -18.46 -0.03
CA TRP A 198 0.11 -17.87 0.91
C TRP A 198 1.30 -17.23 0.19
N TYR A 199 1.67 -16.03 0.62
CA TYR A 199 2.83 -15.27 0.17
C TYR A 199 3.62 -14.79 1.38
N TYR A 200 4.91 -14.49 1.18
CA TYR A 200 5.76 -13.95 2.23
C TYR A 200 6.37 -12.61 1.80
N PHE A 201 6.24 -11.58 2.65
CA PHE A 201 6.79 -10.25 2.42
C PHE A 201 7.91 -9.96 3.43
N ASP A 202 9.13 -9.82 2.93
CA ASP A 202 10.33 -9.69 3.75
C ASP A 202 10.46 -8.26 4.33
N GLY A 203 10.26 -8.13 5.64
CA GLY A 203 10.40 -6.86 6.34
C GLY A 203 11.83 -6.30 6.32
N SER A 204 12.84 -7.16 6.21
CA SER A 204 14.25 -6.74 6.09
C SER A 204 14.60 -6.21 4.69
N ASP A 205 13.79 -6.56 3.69
CA ASP A 205 13.87 -6.06 2.32
C ASP A 205 12.72 -5.10 1.98
N GLY A 206 12.33 -4.28 2.96
CA GLY A 206 11.35 -3.21 2.77
C GLY A 206 9.95 -3.68 2.42
N ALA A 207 9.54 -4.87 2.91
CA ALA A 207 8.27 -5.54 2.61
C ALA A 207 8.16 -6.11 1.18
N ALA A 208 9.28 -6.37 0.51
CA ALA A 208 9.27 -7.03 -0.79
C ALA A 208 8.82 -8.50 -0.69
N MET A 209 7.99 -8.94 -1.62
CA MET A 209 7.55 -10.33 -1.74
C MET A 209 8.75 -11.24 -2.06
N LYS A 210 8.91 -12.32 -1.30
CA LYS A 210 9.91 -13.35 -1.58
C LYS A 210 9.45 -14.27 -2.72
N THR A 211 10.44 -14.76 -3.46
CA THR A 211 10.34 -15.90 -4.38
C THR A 211 11.50 -16.84 -4.10
N GLY A 212 11.33 -18.14 -4.37
CA GLY A 212 12.37 -19.15 -4.15
C GLY A 212 12.54 -19.54 -2.68
N TRP A 213 13.73 -20.05 -2.36
CA TRP A 213 14.06 -20.50 -1.00
C TRP A 213 14.26 -19.33 -0.05
N PHE A 214 13.68 -19.44 1.15
CA PHE A 214 14.01 -18.58 2.27
C PHE A 214 13.84 -19.33 3.59
N GLN A 215 14.44 -18.79 4.66
CA GLN A 215 14.38 -19.37 6.00
C GLN A 215 13.70 -18.40 6.96
N GLU A 216 12.81 -18.91 7.80
CA GLU A 216 12.17 -18.19 8.90
C GLU A 216 12.10 -19.10 10.12
N ASN A 217 12.55 -18.62 11.29
CA ASN A 217 12.56 -19.38 12.56
C ASN A 217 13.22 -20.77 12.43
N ASP A 218 14.40 -20.81 11.81
CA ASP A 218 15.17 -22.03 11.49
C ASP A 218 14.48 -23.02 10.53
N GLN A 219 13.30 -22.71 10.01
CA GLN A 219 12.57 -23.53 9.04
C GLN A 219 12.73 -22.98 7.63
N TRP A 220 12.97 -23.87 6.67
CA TRP A 220 13.05 -23.51 5.25
C TRP A 220 11.68 -23.58 4.60
N TYR A 221 11.44 -22.66 3.67
CA TYR A 221 10.24 -22.56 2.86
C TYR A 221 10.65 -22.30 1.41
N TYR A 222 9.72 -22.54 0.48
CA TYR A 222 9.91 -22.20 -0.92
C TYR A 222 8.65 -21.53 -1.46
N LEU A 223 8.81 -20.37 -2.08
CA LEU A 223 7.76 -19.72 -2.87
C LEU A 223 8.06 -19.96 -4.34
N ASP A 224 7.03 -20.22 -5.14
CA ASP A 224 7.18 -20.34 -6.59
C ASP A 224 7.55 -19.00 -7.25
N ALA A 225 7.67 -18.99 -8.58
CA ALA A 225 8.00 -17.78 -9.33
C ALA A 225 6.93 -16.67 -9.23
N GLY A 226 5.70 -17.03 -8.87
CA GLY A 226 4.61 -16.10 -8.57
C GLY A 226 4.56 -15.66 -7.10
N GLY A 227 5.45 -16.18 -6.25
CA GLY A 227 5.48 -15.90 -4.81
C GLY A 227 4.56 -16.80 -3.98
N VAL A 228 3.90 -17.78 -4.58
CA VAL A 228 2.97 -18.67 -3.89
C VAL A 228 3.76 -19.72 -3.11
N MET A 229 3.42 -19.90 -1.84
CA MET A 229 4.00 -20.92 -0.97
C MET A 229 3.77 -22.32 -1.54
N VAL A 230 4.84 -23.08 -1.67
CA VAL A 230 4.80 -24.47 -2.10
C VAL A 230 4.54 -25.39 -0.92
N ASN A 231 3.66 -26.38 -1.12
CA ASN A 231 3.44 -27.50 -0.23
C ASN A 231 3.52 -28.84 -1.00
N GLY A 232 3.62 -29.96 -0.27
CA GLY A 232 3.71 -31.30 -0.83
C GLY A 232 5.02 -31.61 -1.56
N TRP A 233 5.00 -32.67 -2.37
CA TRP A 233 6.15 -33.10 -3.18
C TRP A 233 6.35 -32.17 -4.38
N THR A 234 7.48 -31.48 -4.44
CA THR A 234 7.81 -30.55 -5.53
C THR A 234 9.24 -30.73 -6.02
N ARG A 235 9.43 -30.69 -7.34
CA ARG A 235 10.76 -30.73 -7.96
C ARG A 235 11.35 -29.33 -8.08
N ILE A 236 12.51 -29.10 -7.47
CA ILE A 236 13.23 -27.82 -7.50
C ILE A 236 14.66 -28.11 -7.94
N ASN A 237 15.10 -27.49 -9.04
CA ASN A 237 16.43 -27.68 -9.63
C ASN A 237 16.80 -29.17 -9.83
N GLY A 238 15.85 -29.97 -10.34
CA GLY A 238 16.04 -31.40 -10.62
C GLY A 238 15.89 -32.34 -9.41
N LYS A 239 15.91 -31.81 -8.18
CA LYS A 239 15.78 -32.57 -6.93
C LYS A 239 14.34 -32.56 -6.43
N MET A 240 13.83 -33.69 -5.96
CA MET A 240 12.54 -33.73 -5.26
C MET A 240 12.69 -33.25 -3.81
N ASN A 241 11.75 -32.41 -3.41
CA ASN A 241 11.62 -31.87 -2.07
C ASN A 241 10.21 -32.13 -1.57
N TYR A 242 10.04 -32.15 -0.25
CA TYR A 242 8.74 -32.23 0.37
C TYR A 242 8.55 -31.06 1.31
N PHE A 243 7.39 -30.44 1.21
CA PHE A 243 6.96 -29.37 2.07
C PHE A 243 5.68 -29.83 2.79
N GLN A 244 5.58 -29.55 4.09
CA GLN A 244 4.36 -29.80 4.85
C GLN A 244 3.23 -28.88 4.36
N GLU A 245 2.00 -29.09 4.84
CA GLU A 245 0.84 -28.28 4.45
C GLU A 245 1.03 -26.79 4.75
N ASN A 246 1.73 -26.48 5.84
CA ASN A 246 2.13 -25.13 6.24
C ASN A 246 3.36 -24.59 5.49
N GLY A 247 3.86 -25.30 4.49
CA GLY A 247 5.00 -24.91 3.64
C GLY A 247 6.38 -25.20 4.23
N GLN A 248 6.48 -25.76 5.44
CA GLN A 248 7.78 -26.09 6.04
C GLN A 248 8.46 -27.22 5.27
N TRP A 249 9.68 -26.97 4.82
CA TRP A 249 10.49 -27.94 4.12
C TRP A 249 10.97 -29.05 5.05
N ILE A 250 10.80 -30.30 4.61
CA ILE A 250 11.39 -31.46 5.26
C ILE A 250 12.59 -31.91 4.44
N ASN A 251 13.75 -31.99 5.10
CA ASN A 251 14.94 -32.53 4.49
C ASN A 251 14.76 -34.03 4.24
N THR A 252 14.57 -34.40 2.98
CA THR A 252 14.43 -35.80 2.55
C THR A 252 15.80 -36.45 2.38
N ARG A 253 15.89 -37.74 2.68
CA ARG A 253 17.08 -38.54 2.39
C ARG A 253 17.03 -39.04 0.95
N GLU A 254 17.93 -38.56 0.11
CA GLU A 254 18.10 -39.02 -1.26
C GLU A 254 18.94 -40.30 -1.28
N LEU A 255 18.45 -41.34 -1.98
CA LEU A 255 19.18 -42.59 -2.20
C LEU A 255 19.16 -42.95 -3.69
N THR A 256 20.25 -43.53 -4.16
CA THR A 256 20.28 -44.21 -5.46
C THR A 256 20.13 -45.70 -5.23
N VAL A 257 19.10 -46.30 -5.81
CA VAL A 257 18.74 -47.71 -5.58
C VAL A 257 18.60 -48.46 -6.89
N THR A 258 18.80 -49.77 -6.85
CA THR A 258 18.32 -50.65 -7.92
C THR A 258 16.84 -50.91 -7.69
N SER A 259 16.00 -50.60 -8.66
CA SER A 259 14.57 -50.88 -8.64
C SER A 259 14.24 -52.00 -9.62
N THR A 260 13.43 -52.95 -9.14
CA THR A 260 12.65 -53.91 -9.94
C THR A 260 11.16 -53.65 -9.71
N ALA A 261 10.28 -54.45 -10.32
CA ALA A 261 8.85 -54.43 -10.01
C ALA A 261 8.32 -55.85 -9.76
N TYR A 262 7.21 -55.92 -9.02
CA TYR A 262 6.42 -57.13 -8.77
C TYR A 262 4.94 -56.86 -9.00
N SER A 263 4.18 -57.90 -9.34
CA SER A 263 2.73 -57.81 -9.56
C SER A 263 1.94 -58.45 -8.42
N ASN A 264 0.61 -58.33 -8.47
CA ASN A 264 -0.30 -59.01 -7.53
C ASN A 264 -0.75 -60.37 -8.08
N ASP A 265 -0.07 -60.92 -9.08
CA ASP A 265 -0.26 -62.30 -9.54
C ASP A 265 0.14 -63.26 -8.39
N PRO A 266 -0.82 -64.04 -7.84
CA PRO A 266 -0.54 -64.94 -6.73
C PRO A 266 0.58 -65.93 -7.03
N GLU A 267 0.68 -66.39 -8.28
CA GLU A 267 1.66 -67.38 -8.69
C GLU A 267 3.10 -66.83 -8.66
N GLU A 268 3.28 -65.51 -8.84
CA GLU A 268 4.58 -64.83 -8.70
C GLU A 268 4.98 -64.62 -7.24
N ASN A 269 4.00 -64.68 -6.33
CA ASN A 269 4.16 -64.39 -4.92
C ASN A 269 4.05 -65.65 -4.05
N GLY A 270 4.25 -66.84 -4.64
CA GLY A 270 4.22 -68.12 -3.94
C GLY A 270 2.84 -68.56 -3.43
N SER A 271 1.78 -67.93 -3.95
CA SER A 271 0.38 -68.22 -3.63
C SER A 271 -0.30 -68.97 -4.78
N LYS A 272 -1.41 -69.67 -4.50
CA LYS A 272 -2.16 -70.41 -5.52
C LYS A 272 -2.99 -69.48 -6.40
N PRO A 273 -3.29 -69.86 -7.66
CA PRO A 273 -4.22 -69.12 -8.50
C PRO A 273 -5.53 -68.78 -7.77
N GLY A 274 -5.94 -67.52 -7.85
CA GLY A 274 -7.17 -67.01 -7.19
C GLY A 274 -7.02 -66.64 -5.71
N GLN A 275 -5.83 -66.74 -5.12
CA GLN A 275 -5.56 -66.21 -3.78
C GLN A 275 -5.25 -64.71 -3.80
N HIS A 276 -5.32 -64.07 -2.64
CA HIS A 276 -4.96 -62.67 -2.48
C HIS A 276 -3.46 -62.53 -2.17
N VAL A 277 -2.85 -61.45 -2.67
CA VAL A 277 -1.45 -61.08 -2.38
C VAL A 277 -1.44 -59.95 -1.37
N TYR A 278 -0.69 -60.13 -0.29
CA TYR A 278 -0.60 -59.15 0.80
C TYR A 278 0.83 -58.62 0.96
N THR A 279 0.95 -57.34 1.30
CA THR A 279 2.23 -56.75 1.72
C THR A 279 2.64 -57.27 3.10
N LYS A 280 3.90 -57.06 3.48
CA LYS A 280 4.39 -57.27 4.86
C LYS A 280 3.57 -56.54 5.93
N MET A 281 2.98 -55.38 5.60
CA MET A 281 2.13 -54.60 6.50
C MET A 281 0.63 -55.01 6.43
N GLY A 282 0.29 -56.01 5.63
CA GLY A 282 -1.06 -56.60 5.57
C GLY A 282 -2.01 -55.92 4.57
N ASP A 283 -1.50 -55.10 3.65
CA ASP A 283 -2.33 -54.48 2.61
C ASP A 283 -2.67 -55.50 1.52
N ASP A 284 -3.95 -55.60 1.16
CA ASP A 284 -4.44 -56.50 0.13
C ASP A 284 -4.22 -55.90 -1.27
N LEU A 285 -3.17 -56.32 -1.96
CA LEU A 285 -2.79 -55.83 -3.29
C LEU A 285 -3.71 -56.37 -4.39
N THR A 286 -4.39 -57.49 -4.15
CA THR A 286 -5.36 -58.06 -5.08
C THR A 286 -6.66 -57.25 -5.05
N ALA A 287 -7.13 -56.89 -3.86
CA ALA A 287 -8.32 -56.07 -3.69
C ALA A 287 -8.08 -54.58 -4.01
N ASN A 288 -6.84 -54.09 -3.87
CA ASN A 288 -6.49 -52.68 -4.04
C ASN A 288 -5.32 -52.51 -5.04
N PRO A 289 -5.53 -52.75 -6.34
CA PRO A 289 -4.47 -52.68 -7.34
C PRO A 289 -3.88 -51.26 -7.49
N ASP A 290 -4.62 -50.21 -7.14
CA ASP A 290 -4.11 -48.84 -7.27
C ASP A 290 -3.18 -48.40 -6.13
N LEU A 291 -2.94 -49.26 -5.13
CA LEU A 291 -1.99 -48.96 -4.05
C LEU A 291 -0.60 -48.67 -4.61
N LYS A 292 0.01 -47.57 -4.16
CA LYS A 292 1.41 -47.25 -4.47
C LYS A 292 2.30 -47.68 -3.31
N VAL A 293 2.72 -48.93 -3.34
CA VAL A 293 3.63 -49.49 -2.34
C VAL A 293 4.96 -49.92 -2.96
N ILE A 294 5.97 -50.02 -2.11
CA ILE A 294 7.27 -50.58 -2.45
C ILE A 294 7.71 -51.61 -1.39
N ALA A 295 8.38 -52.67 -1.86
CA ALA A 295 9.15 -53.56 -1.02
C ALA A 295 10.55 -52.98 -0.80
N VAL A 296 11.03 -53.02 0.44
CA VAL A 296 12.30 -52.40 0.84
C VAL A 296 13.09 -53.28 1.81
N ASP A 297 14.36 -52.94 2.01
CA ASP A 297 15.11 -53.33 3.20
C ASP A 297 14.76 -52.38 4.37
N PRO A 298 14.10 -52.84 5.44
CA PRO A 298 13.69 -51.99 6.57
C PRO A 298 14.85 -51.32 7.33
N SER A 299 16.06 -51.89 7.25
CA SER A 299 17.25 -51.29 7.86
C SER A 299 17.75 -50.08 7.08
N VAL A 300 17.44 -50.02 5.78
CA VAL A 300 17.74 -48.88 4.92
C VAL A 300 16.55 -47.94 4.91
N ILE A 301 15.37 -48.39 4.52
CA ILE A 301 14.13 -47.60 4.41
C ILE A 301 13.12 -48.20 5.39
N PRO A 302 12.85 -47.55 6.54
CA PRO A 302 11.90 -48.08 7.51
C PRO A 302 10.51 -48.31 6.90
N LEU A 303 9.85 -49.40 7.29
CA LEU A 303 8.44 -49.62 6.92
C LEU A 303 7.56 -48.47 7.46
N GLY A 304 6.58 -48.08 6.66
CA GLY A 304 5.72 -46.90 6.84
C GLY A 304 6.32 -45.59 6.31
N SER A 305 7.55 -45.59 5.79
CA SER A 305 8.12 -44.38 5.18
C SER A 305 7.37 -43.99 3.92
N LYS A 306 7.07 -42.69 3.77
CA LYS A 306 6.63 -42.11 2.50
C LYS A 306 7.85 -41.82 1.63
N VAL A 307 7.77 -42.21 0.37
CA VAL A 307 8.89 -42.18 -0.57
C VAL A 307 8.42 -41.63 -1.91
N TYR A 308 9.20 -40.76 -2.53
CA TYR A 308 9.10 -40.52 -3.97
C TYR A 308 10.11 -41.40 -4.70
N VAL A 309 9.66 -42.13 -5.72
CA VAL A 309 10.50 -42.96 -6.59
C VAL A 309 10.47 -42.37 -8.00
N GLU A 310 11.65 -42.08 -8.55
CA GLU A 310 11.78 -41.58 -9.92
C GLU A 310 11.10 -42.52 -10.92
N ASP A 311 10.37 -41.94 -11.88
CA ASP A 311 9.53 -42.61 -12.88
C ASP A 311 8.36 -43.47 -12.35
N TYR A 312 8.17 -43.60 -11.03
CA TYR A 312 7.06 -44.35 -10.43
C TYR A 312 6.08 -43.46 -9.65
N GLY A 313 6.59 -42.41 -8.99
CA GLY A 313 5.81 -41.45 -8.23
C GLY A 313 5.87 -41.65 -6.72
N ILE A 314 4.87 -41.15 -6.00
CA ILE A 314 4.78 -41.22 -4.54
C ILE A 314 4.28 -42.60 -4.13
N ALA A 315 4.96 -43.20 -3.15
CA ALA A 315 4.65 -44.53 -2.63
C ALA A 315 4.94 -44.65 -1.13
N GLU A 316 4.48 -45.72 -0.52
CA GLU A 316 4.78 -46.10 0.86
C GLU A 316 5.60 -47.39 0.93
N ALA A 317 6.62 -47.40 1.79
CA ALA A 317 7.38 -48.60 2.12
C ALA A 317 6.53 -49.53 2.99
N ARG A 318 5.80 -50.48 2.39
CA ARG A 318 4.84 -51.34 3.09
C ARG A 318 5.15 -52.82 2.98
N ASP A 319 6.17 -53.18 2.21
CA ASP A 319 6.50 -54.56 1.94
C ASP A 319 7.99 -54.87 2.12
N THR A 320 8.31 -56.16 2.17
CA THR A 320 9.68 -56.68 2.26
C THR A 320 9.79 -57.95 1.42
N GLY A 321 10.94 -58.18 0.79
CA GLY A 321 11.24 -59.46 0.14
C GLY A 321 12.62 -59.96 0.51
N ASP A 322 12.85 -61.27 0.47
CA ASP A 322 14.16 -61.85 0.81
C ASP A 322 15.29 -61.38 -0.11
N ALA A 323 14.97 -61.13 -1.37
CA ALA A 323 15.88 -60.60 -2.37
C ALA A 323 16.01 -59.07 -2.36
N ILE A 324 15.29 -58.38 -1.46
CA ILE A 324 15.29 -56.92 -1.32
C ILE A 324 16.12 -56.58 -0.07
N ARG A 325 17.42 -56.32 -0.29
CA ARG A 325 18.42 -56.05 0.73
C ARG A 325 19.31 -54.89 0.29
N GLY A 326 19.72 -54.04 1.24
CA GLY A 326 20.51 -52.84 0.98
C GLY A 326 19.77 -51.81 0.11
N ASN A 327 20.49 -51.16 -0.80
CA ASN A 327 19.96 -50.14 -1.71
C ASN A 327 19.20 -50.76 -2.91
N LYS A 328 18.24 -51.63 -2.61
CA LYS A 328 17.35 -52.25 -3.59
C LYS A 328 15.90 -52.07 -3.15
N ILE A 329 15.02 -51.81 -4.10
CA ILE A 329 13.57 -51.75 -3.90
C ILE A 329 12.86 -52.56 -4.96
N ASP A 330 11.62 -52.94 -4.66
CA ASP A 330 10.67 -53.50 -5.63
C ASP A 330 9.44 -52.62 -5.65
N VAL A 331 9.03 -52.10 -6.81
CA VAL A 331 7.80 -51.30 -6.93
C VAL A 331 6.62 -52.19 -7.27
N PHE A 332 5.47 -51.94 -6.65
CA PHE A 332 4.27 -52.69 -6.97
C PHE A 332 3.63 -52.16 -8.26
N ILE A 333 3.43 -53.04 -9.24
CA ILE A 333 2.72 -52.75 -10.50
C ILE A 333 1.74 -53.89 -10.75
N PRO A 334 0.41 -53.67 -10.67
CA PRO A 334 -0.58 -54.76 -10.68
C PRO A 334 -0.51 -55.65 -11.92
N SER A 335 -0.26 -55.06 -13.09
CA SER A 335 -0.16 -55.81 -14.32
C SER A 335 1.20 -56.51 -14.41
N LYS A 336 1.19 -57.84 -14.53
CA LYS A 336 2.37 -58.66 -14.82
C LYS A 336 3.17 -58.17 -16.03
N GLN A 337 2.47 -57.75 -17.09
CA GLN A 337 3.10 -57.21 -18.29
C GLN A 337 3.78 -55.86 -18.01
N GLU A 338 3.12 -54.95 -17.28
CA GLU A 338 3.69 -53.64 -16.95
C GLU A 338 4.84 -53.74 -15.94
N SER A 339 4.73 -54.65 -14.97
CA SER A 339 5.80 -55.02 -14.05
C SER A 339 7.03 -55.52 -14.82
N SER A 340 6.83 -56.40 -15.80
CA SER A 340 7.91 -56.86 -16.68
C SER A 340 8.52 -55.71 -17.51
N ASN A 341 7.68 -54.79 -18.00
CA ASN A 341 8.13 -53.62 -18.77
C ASN A 341 8.93 -52.61 -17.93
N TRP A 342 8.69 -52.53 -16.61
CA TRP A 342 9.48 -51.69 -15.71
C TRP A 342 10.96 -52.09 -15.72
N GLY A 343 11.22 -53.41 -15.78
CA GLY A 343 12.56 -53.98 -15.83
C GLY A 343 13.40 -53.69 -14.59
N ARG A 344 14.70 -54.00 -14.67
CA ARG A 344 15.68 -53.59 -13.65
C ARG A 344 16.33 -52.28 -14.09
N LYS A 345 16.32 -51.28 -13.21
CA LYS A 345 17.00 -50.00 -13.46
C LYS A 345 17.49 -49.35 -12.18
N THR A 346 18.41 -48.40 -12.34
CA THR A 346 18.87 -47.56 -11.25
C THR A 346 18.04 -46.28 -11.22
N VAL A 347 17.45 -45.96 -10.07
CA VAL A 347 16.59 -44.80 -9.89
C VAL A 347 16.98 -44.04 -8.62
N LYS A 348 16.68 -42.74 -8.61
CA LYS A 348 16.72 -41.95 -7.37
C LYS A 348 15.41 -42.07 -6.61
N ILE A 349 15.53 -42.15 -5.29
CA ILE A 349 14.41 -42.09 -4.37
C ILE A 349 14.64 -41.05 -3.28
N TYR A 350 13.55 -40.51 -2.76
CA TYR A 350 13.57 -39.50 -1.71
C TYR A 350 12.69 -39.97 -0.58
N VAL A 351 13.29 -40.24 0.57
CA VAL A 351 12.64 -40.83 1.73
C VAL A 351 12.36 -39.75 2.76
N LEU A 352 11.12 -39.65 3.20
CA LEU A 352 10.77 -38.77 4.31
C LEU A 352 11.30 -39.36 5.63
N PRO A 353 11.83 -38.51 6.54
CA PRO A 353 12.17 -38.96 7.88
C PRO A 353 10.92 -39.50 8.58
N LYS A 354 11.10 -40.54 9.38
CA LYS A 354 10.03 -41.06 10.23
C LYS A 354 9.85 -40.10 11.41
N ASN A 355 8.62 -39.62 11.59
CA ASN A 355 8.22 -38.81 12.74
C ASN A 355 8.27 -39.62 14.04
#